data_AF-A0A2D9F4R8-F1
#
_entry.id   AF-A0A2D9F4R8-F1
#
_cell.length_a   1.000
_cell.length_b   1.000
_cell.length_c   1.000
_cell.angle_alpha   90.00
_cell.angle_beta   90.00
_cell.angle_gamma   90.00
#
_symmetry.space_group_name_H-M   'P 1'
#
loop_
_entity.id
_entity.type
_entity.pdbx_description
1 polymer ?
#
loop_
_entity_poly.entity_id
_entity_poly.type
_entity_poly.pdbx_seq_one_letter_code
_entity_poly.pdbx_strand_id
1 'polypeptide(L)'
;MRSEVVFRDGSRSWTVFGQDNGKPPDLVDTNQVVVRAGNEAVLIDPGGVEIFPAVFDAVEREVPLADIRHVILTHEDPDAGSSLPLWREVCVDELKVHVPWLWLGYVTHYDREADFVAVPDEGMEIRFGDNGRLHLIPAHYLHSPGNFSVFDPVSKVLFSGDIGGALVPPDDRDGFVVRDFDRHVQYLTGFHQRWMGSPAARDDWIRRVRDVAPEIIVPQRGLVFTGEDVDRFLNWFETLEIGTAVRGGTPQRVAGTPPADGEAAAPASENTPAPAPTAKAEMPIESPIFGAGRPLIRALKDSGKHFRLITRSDFDGLVCAVLLEELELIDDILFVHPRQMQYGEVDVTDNDVSTNVPFDERVYLAFDHHLSEMERVGGQKDNHVIDPTAPSAARVVYNYFGGEEAFPFISGELMDAVDQADSAQYVMDDVLEPEGWALLNFIMDPRTGLGRYRGFRIPNYELMMGLIEDCRNYTIEEILELPDVKERIDLYNEHRPKFEEQIQRCTTMHGKLAVIDMRGETEIFCGNRFLVYALLPECNISMHVVKGKQDQNTVFAVGKSIFDRSSKVNVGELMLRFGGGGHRAAGTCQADNHIAEETLAELIHRISSET
;
A
#
# COMPACT_ATOMS: atom_id res chain seq x y z
N MET A 1 6.35 -1.03 14.47
CA MET A 1 6.98 -2.30 14.87
C MET A 1 8.02 -2.10 15.97
N ARG A 2 8.03 -2.93 17.02
CA ARG A 2 9.09 -2.99 18.05
C ARG A 2 10.07 -4.13 17.72
N SER A 3 11.30 -4.05 18.24
CA SER A 3 12.29 -5.15 18.16
C SER A 3 12.84 -5.51 19.55
N GLU A 4 13.19 -6.78 19.76
CA GLU A 4 13.87 -7.27 20.95
C GLU A 4 14.90 -8.35 20.59
N VAL A 5 16.12 -8.21 21.11
CA VAL A 5 17.20 -9.20 20.93
C VAL A 5 17.06 -10.25 22.03
N VAL A 6 16.53 -11.43 21.68
CA VAL A 6 16.28 -12.52 22.64
C VAL A 6 17.55 -13.34 22.94
N PHE A 7 18.52 -13.31 22.03
CA PHE A 7 19.83 -13.93 22.24
C PHE A 7 20.92 -13.15 21.49
N ARG A 8 22.09 -13.01 22.11
CA ARG A 8 23.30 -12.47 21.47
C ARG A 8 24.55 -13.09 22.07
N ASP A 9 25.40 -13.62 21.21
CA ASP A 9 26.74 -14.09 21.56
C ASP A 9 27.73 -13.78 20.42
N GLY A 10 28.63 -12.83 20.65
CA GLY A 10 29.57 -12.36 19.64
C GLY A 10 28.86 -11.87 18.37
N SER A 11 29.13 -12.56 17.24
CA SER A 11 28.53 -12.27 15.93
C SER A 11 27.22 -13.02 15.66
N ARG A 12 26.70 -13.77 16.64
CA ARG A 12 25.42 -14.48 16.54
C ARG A 12 24.33 -13.74 17.30
N SER A 13 23.17 -13.55 16.68
CA SER A 13 22.02 -12.93 17.34
C SER A 13 20.70 -13.46 16.83
N TRP A 14 19.71 -13.47 17.72
CA TRP A 14 18.30 -13.68 17.41
C TRP A 14 17.54 -12.42 17.79
N THR A 15 16.94 -11.76 16.81
CA THR A 15 16.14 -10.55 17.00
C THR A 15 14.71 -10.83 16.57
N VAL A 16 13.77 -10.54 17.46
CA VAL A 16 12.32 -10.63 17.21
C VAL A 16 11.80 -9.24 16.87
N PHE A 17 10.96 -9.14 15.85
CA PHE A 17 10.26 -7.94 15.43
C PHE A 17 8.77 -8.20 15.53
N GLY A 18 8.04 -7.38 16.27
CA GLY A 18 6.61 -7.61 16.52
C GLY A 18 6.00 -6.47 17.32
N GLN A 19 4.79 -6.69 17.84
CA GLN A 19 4.04 -5.69 18.61
C GLN A 19 3.89 -4.38 17.85
N ASP A 20 3.28 -4.46 16.66
CA ASP A 20 3.09 -3.28 15.83
C ASP A 20 1.93 -2.42 16.35
N ASN A 21 2.25 -1.31 17.00
CA ASN A 21 1.25 -0.36 17.48
C ASN A 21 0.53 0.39 16.35
N GLY A 22 1.06 0.35 15.12
CA GLY A 22 0.49 1.03 13.95
C GLY A 22 -0.36 0.15 13.04
N LYS A 23 -0.52 -1.16 13.35
CA LYS A 23 -1.30 -2.08 12.53
C LYS A 23 -2.81 -1.86 12.70
N PRO A 24 -3.64 -2.23 11.71
CA PRO A 24 -5.10 -2.26 11.86
C PRO A 24 -5.57 -3.07 13.09
N PRO A 25 -6.65 -2.66 13.77
CA PRO A 25 -7.12 -3.30 15.00
C PRO A 25 -7.58 -4.75 14.80
N ASP A 26 -8.01 -5.10 13.60
CA ASP A 26 -8.46 -6.42 13.18
C ASP A 26 -7.33 -7.32 12.65
N LEU A 27 -6.19 -6.74 12.27
CA LEU A 27 -5.01 -7.51 11.85
C LEU A 27 -4.37 -8.22 13.04
N VAL A 28 -4.02 -9.50 12.88
CA VAL A 28 -3.36 -10.26 13.95
C VAL A 28 -1.90 -9.83 14.10
N ASP A 29 -1.44 -9.65 15.34
CA ASP A 29 -0.05 -9.35 15.62
C ASP A 29 0.83 -10.58 15.38
N THR A 30 1.98 -10.39 14.73
CA THR A 30 2.94 -11.46 14.41
C THR A 30 4.35 -11.05 14.81
N ASN A 31 5.17 -12.06 15.07
CA ASN A 31 6.58 -11.97 15.39
C ASN A 31 7.38 -12.48 14.18
N GLN A 32 8.13 -11.58 13.55
CA GLN A 32 9.13 -11.89 12.54
C GLN A 32 10.48 -12.08 13.24
N VAL A 33 11.33 -12.97 12.74
CA VAL A 33 12.63 -13.23 13.37
C VAL A 33 13.76 -13.10 12.37
N VAL A 34 14.82 -12.37 12.77
CA VAL A 34 16.10 -12.39 12.04
C VAL A 34 17.16 -13.08 12.89
N VAL A 35 17.79 -14.09 12.29
CA VAL A 35 18.92 -14.81 12.87
C VAL A 35 20.18 -14.42 12.12
N ARG A 36 21.16 -13.86 12.82
CA ARG A 36 22.45 -13.47 12.24
C ARG A 36 23.54 -14.41 12.72
N ALA A 37 24.47 -14.76 11.83
CA ALA A 37 25.72 -15.44 12.17
C ALA A 37 26.86 -14.86 11.32
N GLY A 38 27.64 -13.93 11.89
CA GLY A 38 28.69 -13.24 11.13
C GLY A 38 28.11 -12.20 10.17
N ASN A 39 28.44 -12.33 8.89
CA ASN A 39 28.02 -11.44 7.81
C ASN A 39 26.80 -11.95 7.02
N GLU A 40 26.17 -13.03 7.47
CA GLU A 40 24.95 -13.55 6.86
C GLU A 40 23.82 -13.64 7.90
N ALA A 41 22.59 -13.51 7.39
CA ALA A 41 21.37 -13.54 8.16
C ALA A 41 20.27 -14.36 7.45
N VAL A 42 19.36 -14.87 8.28
CA VAL A 42 18.16 -15.61 7.89
C VAL A 42 16.95 -14.86 8.43
N LEU A 43 15.98 -14.57 7.57
CA LEU A 43 14.67 -14.04 7.95
C LEU A 43 13.68 -15.21 8.04
N ILE A 44 12.95 -15.32 9.15
CA ILE A 44 12.01 -16.41 9.42
C ILE A 44 10.61 -15.80 9.54
N ASP A 45 9.66 -16.36 8.81
CA ASP A 45 8.26 -15.92 8.69
C ASP A 45 8.16 -14.41 8.49
N PRO A 46 8.57 -13.88 7.32
CA PRO A 46 8.75 -12.45 7.03
C PRO A 46 7.48 -11.59 7.19
N GLY A 47 6.32 -12.20 7.35
CA GLY A 47 5.07 -11.49 7.61
C GLY A 47 4.18 -11.36 6.38
N GLY A 48 3.01 -10.74 6.59
CA GLY A 48 2.09 -10.39 5.52
C GLY A 48 2.38 -9.04 4.85
N VAL A 49 1.80 -8.82 3.66
CA VAL A 49 1.97 -7.57 2.88
C VAL A 49 1.62 -6.32 3.70
N GLU A 50 0.54 -6.37 4.48
CA GLU A 50 0.07 -5.24 5.31
C GLU A 50 1.09 -4.74 6.33
N ILE A 51 1.89 -5.64 6.91
CA ILE A 51 2.92 -5.28 7.90
C ILE A 51 4.30 -5.08 7.27
N PHE A 52 4.47 -5.35 5.97
CA PHE A 52 5.77 -5.28 5.29
C PHE A 52 6.49 -3.96 5.53
N PRO A 53 5.88 -2.76 5.36
CA PRO A 53 6.59 -1.50 5.57
C PRO A 53 7.15 -1.35 7.00
N ALA A 54 6.39 -1.84 7.99
CA ALA A 54 6.75 -1.76 9.41
C ALA A 54 7.85 -2.77 9.78
N VAL A 55 7.78 -4.00 9.24
CA VAL A 55 8.83 -5.02 9.42
C VAL A 55 10.10 -4.58 8.70
N PHE A 56 9.99 -4.12 7.44
CA PHE A 56 11.09 -3.64 6.62
C PHE A 56 11.91 -2.55 7.34
N ASP A 57 11.25 -1.48 7.79
CA ASP A 57 11.90 -0.37 8.52
C ASP A 57 12.56 -0.85 9.81
N ALA A 58 11.97 -1.82 10.51
CA ALA A 58 12.55 -2.36 11.74
C ALA A 58 13.77 -3.26 11.47
N VAL A 59 13.70 -4.12 10.46
CA VAL A 59 14.80 -5.01 10.06
C VAL A 59 15.98 -4.22 9.49
N GLU A 60 15.73 -3.22 8.62
CA GLU A 60 16.78 -2.39 8.00
C GLU A 60 17.63 -1.65 9.06
N ARG A 61 17.04 -1.30 10.21
CA ARG A 61 17.76 -0.66 11.33
C ARG A 61 18.72 -1.59 12.06
N GLU A 62 18.44 -2.89 12.07
CA GLU A 62 19.17 -3.87 12.88
C GLU A 62 20.14 -4.71 12.03
N VAL A 63 19.78 -5.01 10.79
CA VAL A 63 20.51 -5.91 9.91
C VAL A 63 20.57 -5.34 8.49
N PRO A 64 21.77 -5.21 7.89
CA PRO A 64 21.88 -4.85 6.47
C PRO A 64 21.12 -5.86 5.61
N LEU A 65 20.23 -5.40 4.73
CA LEU A 65 19.43 -6.28 3.87
C LEU A 65 20.31 -7.13 2.95
N ALA A 66 21.50 -6.65 2.62
CA ALA A 66 22.52 -7.37 1.85
C ALA A 66 23.10 -8.61 2.57
N ASP A 67 22.95 -8.69 3.90
CA ASP A 67 23.37 -9.83 4.72
C ASP A 67 22.27 -10.90 4.75
N ILE A 68 21.01 -10.59 4.41
CA ILE A 68 19.91 -11.57 4.40
C ILE A 68 20.05 -12.44 3.14
N ARG A 69 20.42 -13.72 3.35
CA ARG A 69 20.66 -14.70 2.27
C ARG A 69 19.63 -15.81 2.22
N HIS A 70 18.84 -15.94 3.28
CA HIS A 70 17.81 -16.97 3.39
C HIS A 70 16.52 -16.38 3.96
N VAL A 71 15.39 -16.82 3.40
CA VAL A 71 14.07 -16.70 4.01
C VAL A 71 13.58 -18.11 4.35
N ILE A 72 12.98 -18.29 5.52
CA ILE A 72 12.30 -19.54 5.91
C ILE A 72 10.82 -19.22 6.10
N LEU A 73 9.96 -19.96 5.41
CA LEU A 73 8.53 -20.00 5.66
C LEU A 73 8.22 -21.28 6.44
N THR A 74 7.69 -21.16 7.66
CA THR A 74 7.36 -22.33 8.48
C THR A 74 6.22 -23.14 7.87
N HIS A 75 5.24 -22.45 7.28
CA HIS A 75 4.06 -22.99 6.61
C HIS A 75 3.47 -21.99 5.59
N GLU A 76 2.27 -22.25 5.09
CA GLU A 76 1.64 -21.55 3.97
C GLU A 76 0.84 -20.28 4.32
N ASP A 77 0.57 -20.00 5.59
CA ASP A 77 -0.42 -18.97 5.92
C ASP A 77 0.01 -17.57 5.43
N PRO A 78 -0.95 -16.71 5.03
CA PRO A 78 -0.65 -15.39 4.47
C PRO A 78 0.21 -14.52 5.39
N ASP A 79 0.04 -14.64 6.71
CA ASP A 79 0.78 -13.84 7.67
C ASP A 79 2.18 -14.39 7.97
N ALA A 80 2.51 -15.60 7.53
CA ALA A 80 3.87 -16.11 7.54
C ALA A 80 4.67 -15.56 6.35
N GLY A 81 4.08 -15.53 5.14
CA GLY A 81 4.88 -15.37 3.92
C GLY A 81 4.31 -14.54 2.77
N SER A 82 3.11 -13.93 2.87
CA SER A 82 2.55 -13.21 1.70
C SER A 82 3.36 -11.97 1.28
N SER A 83 4.22 -11.43 2.16
CA SER A 83 5.16 -10.36 1.80
C SER A 83 6.42 -10.82 1.06
N LEU A 84 6.57 -12.12 0.79
CA LEU A 84 7.77 -12.69 0.15
C LEU A 84 8.22 -11.94 -1.12
N PRO A 85 7.34 -11.58 -2.08
CA PRO A 85 7.76 -10.87 -3.29
C PRO A 85 8.47 -9.55 -2.98
N LEU A 86 7.94 -8.80 -2.01
CA LEU A 86 8.49 -7.51 -1.59
C LEU A 86 9.86 -7.67 -0.91
N TRP A 87 10.04 -8.72 -0.11
CA TRP A 87 11.35 -9.04 0.48
C TRP A 87 12.38 -9.40 -0.58
N ARG A 88 11.95 -10.08 -1.65
CA ARG A 88 12.84 -10.45 -2.76
C ARG A 88 13.31 -9.24 -3.56
N GLU A 89 12.50 -8.19 -3.68
CA GLU A 89 12.88 -6.93 -4.34
C GLU A 89 13.90 -6.11 -3.56
N VAL A 90 13.92 -6.22 -2.22
CA VAL A 90 14.76 -5.39 -1.35
C VAL A 90 15.99 -6.11 -0.78
N CYS A 91 15.97 -7.44 -0.79
CA CYS A 91 17.12 -8.27 -0.47
C CYS A 91 18.01 -8.47 -1.71
N VAL A 92 19.05 -9.30 -1.56
CA VAL A 92 19.98 -9.63 -2.65
C VAL A 92 19.35 -10.54 -3.70
N ASP A 93 19.85 -10.45 -4.94
CA ASP A 93 19.36 -11.25 -6.09
C ASP A 93 19.42 -12.77 -5.86
N GLU A 94 20.32 -13.26 -5.00
CA GLU A 94 20.53 -14.69 -4.69
C GLU A 94 19.86 -15.11 -3.36
N LEU A 95 18.61 -14.71 -3.14
CA LEU A 95 17.84 -15.04 -1.93
C LEU A 95 17.23 -16.45 -2.01
N LYS A 96 17.62 -17.35 -1.10
CA LYS A 96 17.05 -18.71 -1.02
C LYS A 96 15.83 -18.75 -0.10
N VAL A 97 14.73 -19.29 -0.59
CA VAL A 97 13.46 -19.37 0.15
C VAL A 97 13.15 -20.82 0.53
N HIS A 98 13.30 -21.16 1.80
CA HIS A 98 13.01 -22.49 2.32
C HIS A 98 11.53 -22.60 2.66
N VAL A 99 10.86 -23.59 2.08
CA VAL A 99 9.41 -23.81 2.25
C VAL A 99 9.13 -25.32 2.34
N PRO A 100 8.15 -25.78 3.15
CA PRO A 100 7.69 -27.16 3.09
C PRO A 100 7.43 -27.60 1.65
N TRP A 101 7.95 -28.76 1.25
CA TRP A 101 7.79 -29.26 -0.12
C TRP A 101 6.31 -29.33 -0.53
N LEU A 102 5.43 -29.59 0.44
CA LEU A 102 3.98 -29.64 0.28
C LEU A 102 3.41 -28.34 -0.29
N TRP A 103 3.99 -27.20 0.07
CA TRP A 103 3.51 -25.87 -0.31
C TRP A 103 4.24 -25.24 -1.48
N LEU A 104 5.30 -25.87 -1.99
CA LEU A 104 6.13 -25.31 -3.06
C LEU A 104 5.29 -24.81 -4.25
N GLY A 105 4.37 -25.63 -4.75
CA GLY A 105 3.49 -25.27 -5.86
C GLY A 105 2.47 -24.17 -5.52
N TYR A 106 2.10 -24.04 -4.25
CA TYR A 106 1.13 -23.03 -3.77
C TYR A 106 1.80 -21.68 -3.57
N VAL A 107 2.96 -21.63 -2.91
CA VAL A 107 3.70 -20.36 -2.72
C VAL A 107 4.26 -19.80 -4.03
N THR A 108 4.40 -20.63 -5.07
CA THR A 108 4.71 -20.17 -6.44
C THR A 108 3.64 -19.23 -7.00
N HIS A 109 2.40 -19.25 -6.46
CA HIS A 109 1.39 -18.24 -6.79
C HIS A 109 1.70 -16.86 -6.21
N TYR A 110 2.45 -16.77 -5.11
CA TYR A 110 2.93 -15.50 -4.55
C TYR A 110 4.14 -14.98 -5.32
N ASP A 111 5.12 -15.86 -5.58
CA ASP A 111 6.36 -15.47 -6.22
C ASP A 111 6.89 -16.61 -7.09
N ARG A 112 6.66 -16.53 -8.40
CA ARG A 112 7.12 -17.56 -9.35
C ARG A 112 8.64 -17.55 -9.54
N GLU A 113 9.28 -16.41 -9.31
CA GLU A 113 10.69 -16.19 -9.62
C GLU A 113 11.62 -16.46 -8.42
N ALA A 114 11.05 -16.71 -7.23
CA ALA A 114 11.81 -17.07 -6.05
C ALA A 114 12.63 -18.36 -6.23
N ASP A 115 13.86 -18.35 -5.71
CA ASP A 115 14.72 -19.54 -5.63
C ASP A 115 14.30 -20.39 -4.43
N PHE A 116 13.26 -21.21 -4.63
CA PHE A 116 12.71 -22.06 -3.60
C PHE A 116 13.57 -23.30 -3.32
N VAL A 117 13.76 -23.59 -2.03
CA VAL A 117 14.34 -24.82 -1.50
C VAL A 117 13.23 -25.61 -0.82
N ALA A 118 12.86 -26.75 -1.41
CA ALA A 118 11.86 -27.64 -0.84
C ALA A 118 12.40 -28.35 0.40
N VAL A 119 11.76 -28.13 1.53
CA VAL A 119 12.05 -28.79 2.81
C VAL A 119 11.30 -30.13 2.86
N PRO A 120 11.98 -31.28 2.99
CA PRO A 120 11.33 -32.58 3.09
C PRO A 120 10.67 -32.78 4.46
N ASP A 121 9.70 -33.71 4.56
CA ASP A 121 8.92 -33.94 5.80
C ASP A 121 9.77 -34.31 7.02
N GLU A 122 10.93 -34.96 6.82
CA GLU A 122 11.87 -35.25 7.91
C GLU A 122 12.61 -34.02 8.46
N GLY A 123 12.48 -32.87 7.81
CA GLY A 123 13.22 -31.65 8.09
C GLY A 123 14.60 -31.61 7.42
N MET A 124 15.33 -30.53 7.63
CA MET A 124 16.69 -30.37 7.09
C MET A 124 17.55 -29.41 7.93
N GLU A 125 18.86 -29.46 7.71
CA GLU A 125 19.79 -28.46 8.22
C GLU A 125 20.01 -27.36 7.16
N ILE A 126 19.82 -26.11 7.57
CA ILE A 126 20.17 -24.92 6.79
C ILE A 126 21.52 -24.42 7.30
N ARG A 127 22.47 -24.22 6.38
CA ARG A 127 23.78 -23.63 6.65
C ARG A 127 23.87 -22.26 5.98
N PHE A 128 24.40 -21.29 6.71
CA PHE A 128 24.55 -19.91 6.27
C PHE A 128 25.76 -19.28 6.96
N GLY A 129 26.45 -18.38 6.27
CA GLY A 129 27.72 -17.80 6.71
C GLY A 129 28.77 -18.86 7.07
N ASP A 130 29.79 -18.44 7.83
CA ASP A 130 30.90 -19.34 8.19
C ASP A 130 30.51 -20.41 9.21
N ASN A 131 29.55 -20.13 10.10
CA ASN A 131 29.20 -20.99 11.25
C ASN A 131 27.69 -21.01 11.60
N GLY A 132 26.83 -20.45 10.74
CA GLY A 132 25.38 -20.48 10.92
C GLY A 132 24.82 -21.86 10.60
N ARG A 133 24.03 -22.39 11.53
CA ARG A 133 23.29 -23.65 11.36
C ARG A 133 21.93 -23.54 12.03
N LEU A 134 20.88 -23.87 11.29
CA LEU A 134 19.51 -23.99 11.77
C LEU A 134 18.97 -25.38 11.40
N HIS A 135 18.20 -25.99 12.30
CA HIS A 135 17.57 -27.29 12.12
C HIS A 135 16.06 -27.08 11.98
N LEU A 136 15.50 -27.47 10.84
CA LEU A 136 14.04 -27.50 10.66
C LEU A 136 13.49 -28.77 11.31
N ILE A 137 12.74 -28.61 12.40
CA ILE A 137 12.13 -29.69 13.17
C ILE A 137 10.68 -29.88 12.67
N PRO A 138 10.30 -31.09 12.25
CA PRO A 138 8.93 -31.36 11.78
C PRO A 138 7.88 -31.01 12.83
N ALA A 139 6.87 -30.23 12.42
CA ALA A 139 5.76 -29.74 13.24
C ALA A 139 4.41 -29.88 12.52
N HIS A 140 4.29 -30.88 11.63
CA HIS A 140 3.11 -31.15 10.82
C HIS A 140 1.82 -31.28 11.65
N TYR A 141 0.73 -30.75 11.12
CA TYR A 141 -0.60 -30.66 11.75
C TYR A 141 -0.67 -29.77 13.00
N LEU A 142 0.32 -28.90 13.23
CA LEU A 142 0.34 -27.94 14.35
C LEU A 142 0.55 -26.48 13.86
N HIS A 143 -0.36 -25.91 13.08
CA HIS A 143 -1.63 -26.47 12.60
C HIS A 143 -1.58 -26.98 11.16
N SER A 144 -0.72 -26.38 10.32
CA SER A 144 -0.61 -26.71 8.91
C SER A 144 -0.09 -28.14 8.68
N PRO A 145 -0.61 -28.89 7.68
CA PRO A 145 -0.11 -30.22 7.35
C PRO A 145 1.37 -30.22 6.90
N GLY A 146 1.87 -29.12 6.33
CA GLY A 146 3.29 -28.92 6.03
C GLY A 146 3.85 -27.82 6.91
N ASN A 147 4.45 -28.16 8.05
CA ASN A 147 4.88 -27.17 9.04
C ASN A 147 6.20 -27.56 9.72
N PHE A 148 7.06 -26.58 10.00
CA PHE A 148 8.33 -26.77 10.71
C PHE A 148 8.56 -25.71 11.79
N SER A 149 9.18 -26.13 12.89
CA SER A 149 9.86 -25.22 13.82
C SER A 149 11.33 -25.07 13.44
N VAL A 150 11.96 -23.95 13.77
CA VAL A 150 13.37 -23.66 13.44
C VAL A 150 14.20 -23.62 14.71
N PHE A 151 15.13 -24.56 14.86
CA PHE A 151 15.99 -24.68 16.03
C PHE A 151 17.44 -24.27 15.74
N ASP A 152 18.04 -23.51 16.63
CA ASP A 152 19.46 -23.18 16.60
C ASP A 152 20.23 -23.94 17.70
N PRO A 153 21.08 -24.91 17.32
CA PRO A 153 21.79 -25.73 18.28
C PRO A 153 22.85 -24.98 19.09
N VAL A 154 23.28 -23.79 18.63
CA VAL A 154 24.29 -22.96 19.30
C VAL A 154 23.63 -22.02 20.30
N SER A 155 22.59 -21.29 19.89
CA SER A 155 21.88 -20.36 20.79
C SER A 155 20.86 -21.04 21.69
N LYS A 156 20.52 -22.31 21.42
CA LYS A 156 19.43 -23.04 22.09
C LYS A 156 18.08 -22.33 21.99
N VAL A 157 17.88 -21.56 20.91
CA VAL A 157 16.61 -20.90 20.59
C VAL A 157 15.80 -21.77 19.62
N LEU A 158 14.51 -21.95 19.91
CA LEU A 158 13.54 -22.57 19.02
C LEU A 158 12.52 -21.51 18.58
N PHE A 159 12.45 -21.22 17.29
CA PHE A 159 11.27 -20.57 16.71
C PHE A 159 10.20 -21.63 16.46
N SER A 160 9.07 -21.55 17.17
CA SER A 160 8.06 -22.60 17.20
C SER A 160 6.91 -22.40 16.20
N GLY A 161 6.92 -21.33 15.41
CA GLY A 161 5.79 -20.98 14.54
C GLY A 161 4.55 -20.66 15.38
N ASP A 162 3.37 -21.10 14.96
CA ASP A 162 2.12 -20.92 15.73
C ASP A 162 2.08 -21.71 17.05
N ILE A 163 2.96 -22.68 17.27
CA ILE A 163 2.99 -23.43 18.53
C ILE A 163 3.52 -22.49 19.62
N GLY A 164 2.76 -22.30 20.69
CA GLY A 164 3.01 -21.26 21.69
C GLY A 164 2.42 -19.90 21.33
N GLY A 165 1.70 -19.80 20.21
CA GLY A 165 1.01 -18.60 19.75
C GLY A 165 -0.06 -18.12 20.75
N ALA A 166 -0.04 -16.82 21.07
CA ALA A 166 -0.98 -16.20 22.00
C ALA A 166 -1.54 -14.86 21.47
N LEU A 167 -2.83 -14.63 21.70
CA LEU A 167 -3.46 -13.32 21.47
C LEU A 167 -3.47 -12.51 22.78
N VAL A 168 -2.33 -11.87 23.07
CA VAL A 168 -2.17 -11.08 24.31
C VAL A 168 -2.72 -9.66 24.10
N PRO A 169 -3.66 -9.18 24.94
CA PRO A 169 -4.12 -7.79 24.92
C PRO A 169 -2.96 -6.80 25.12
N PRO A 170 -2.97 -5.61 24.50
CA PRO A 170 -1.89 -4.62 24.64
C PRO A 170 -1.54 -4.30 26.09
N ASP A 171 -2.54 -4.14 26.96
CA ASP A 171 -2.35 -3.81 28.39
C ASP A 171 -1.64 -4.91 29.19
N ASP A 172 -1.62 -6.13 28.66
CA ASP A 172 -0.99 -7.30 29.28
C ASP A 172 0.37 -7.65 28.65
N ARG A 173 0.89 -6.78 27.77
CA ARG A 173 2.22 -6.90 27.17
C ARG A 173 3.22 -6.03 27.93
N ASP A 174 4.12 -6.66 28.69
CA ASP A 174 5.29 -5.99 29.29
C ASP A 174 6.59 -6.56 28.68
N GLY A 175 6.97 -6.02 27.52
CA GLY A 175 8.08 -6.51 26.70
C GLY A 175 7.70 -7.72 25.86
N PHE A 176 8.69 -8.48 25.37
CA PHE A 176 8.44 -9.69 24.57
C PHE A 176 8.44 -10.97 25.38
N VAL A 177 8.77 -10.97 26.68
CA VAL A 177 8.97 -12.20 27.47
C VAL A 177 7.78 -12.47 28.39
N VAL A 178 7.36 -13.74 28.48
CA VAL A 178 6.38 -14.18 29.48
C VAL A 178 6.94 -13.97 30.90
N ARG A 179 6.22 -13.20 31.73
CA ARG A 179 6.60 -12.93 33.14
C ARG A 179 5.76 -13.72 34.15
N ASP A 180 4.53 -14.04 33.77
CA ASP A 180 3.57 -14.80 34.56
C ASP A 180 2.91 -15.84 33.65
N PHE A 181 3.48 -17.04 33.62
CA PHE A 181 2.98 -18.13 32.78
C PHE A 181 1.56 -18.55 33.16
N ASP A 182 1.22 -18.60 34.46
CA ASP A 182 -0.10 -19.04 34.90
C ASP A 182 -1.20 -18.11 34.41
N ARG A 183 -0.94 -16.80 34.42
CA ARG A 183 -1.82 -15.81 33.78
C ARG A 183 -1.80 -15.95 32.26
N HIS A 184 -0.64 -16.21 31.65
CA HIS A 184 -0.49 -16.27 30.20
C HIS A 184 -1.24 -17.46 29.54
N VAL A 185 -1.43 -18.58 30.26
CA VAL A 185 -2.16 -19.77 29.78
C VAL A 185 -3.52 -19.43 29.17
N GLN A 186 -4.23 -18.43 29.70
CA GLN A 186 -5.54 -18.04 29.19
C GLN A 186 -5.50 -17.56 27.72
N TYR A 187 -4.41 -16.90 27.30
CA TYR A 187 -4.23 -16.41 25.93
C TYR A 187 -3.79 -17.51 24.96
N LEU A 188 -3.20 -18.59 25.47
CA LEU A 188 -2.78 -19.75 24.69
C LEU A 188 -3.94 -20.72 24.43
N THR A 189 -4.78 -20.94 25.45
CA THR A 189 -5.71 -22.07 25.51
C THR A 189 -6.67 -22.12 24.32
N GLY A 190 -7.45 -21.08 24.08
CA GLY A 190 -8.47 -21.10 23.02
C GLY A 190 -7.89 -21.30 21.62
N PHE A 191 -6.75 -20.67 21.34
CA PHE A 191 -6.05 -20.81 20.07
C PHE A 191 -5.58 -22.25 19.86
N HIS A 192 -4.84 -22.82 20.83
CA HIS A 192 -4.29 -24.17 20.70
C HIS A 192 -5.38 -25.24 20.64
N GLN A 193 -6.46 -25.09 21.41
CA GLN A 193 -7.59 -26.03 21.36
C GLN A 193 -8.27 -26.06 19.99
N ARG A 194 -8.36 -24.91 19.33
CA ARG A 194 -9.06 -24.72 18.06
C ARG A 194 -8.21 -25.06 16.84
N TRP A 195 -6.93 -24.71 16.86
CA TRP A 195 -6.05 -24.76 15.69
C TRP A 195 -5.21 -26.02 15.62
N MET A 196 -4.74 -26.56 16.76
CA MET A 196 -3.82 -27.71 16.74
C MET A 196 -4.56 -28.99 16.35
N GLY A 197 -4.03 -29.69 15.33
CA GLY A 197 -4.77 -30.68 14.56
C GLY A 197 -5.04 -32.00 15.28
N SER A 198 -4.10 -32.51 16.08
CA SER A 198 -4.34 -33.72 16.88
C SER A 198 -3.34 -33.91 18.03
N PRO A 199 -3.72 -34.64 19.09
CA PRO A 199 -2.80 -35.03 20.16
C PRO A 199 -1.58 -35.81 19.67
N ALA A 200 -1.74 -36.68 18.67
CA ALA A 200 -0.62 -37.47 18.13
C ALA A 200 0.47 -36.60 17.50
N ALA A 201 0.08 -35.57 16.74
CA ALA A 201 1.02 -34.62 16.15
C ALA A 201 1.73 -33.79 17.23
N ARG A 202 0.96 -33.31 18.21
CA ARG A 202 1.48 -32.59 19.38
C ARG A 202 2.52 -33.42 20.14
N ASP A 203 2.19 -34.65 20.49
CA ASP A 203 3.05 -35.50 21.32
C ASP A 203 4.36 -35.85 20.60
N ASP A 204 4.32 -36.05 19.27
CA ASP A 204 5.53 -36.26 18.48
C ASP A 204 6.41 -34.99 18.42
N TRP A 205 5.81 -33.81 18.24
CA TRP A 205 6.54 -32.54 18.26
C TRP A 205 7.18 -32.28 19.64
N ILE A 206 6.42 -32.45 20.73
CA ILE A 206 6.93 -32.27 22.10
C ILE A 206 8.11 -33.20 22.36
N ARG A 207 8.02 -34.48 21.96
CA ARG A 207 9.13 -35.42 22.11
C ARG A 207 10.40 -34.92 21.40
N ARG A 208 10.28 -34.48 20.14
CA ARG A 208 11.42 -33.94 19.37
C ARG A 208 12.00 -32.67 19.99
N VAL A 209 11.16 -31.77 20.47
CA VAL A 209 11.59 -30.52 21.11
C VAL A 209 12.32 -30.80 22.43
N ARG A 210 11.81 -31.74 23.24
CA ARG A 210 12.50 -32.18 24.46
C ARG A 210 13.85 -32.83 24.16
N ASP A 211 13.99 -33.54 23.04
CA ASP A 211 15.27 -34.14 22.62
C ASP A 211 16.34 -33.08 22.29
N VAL A 212 15.96 -31.93 21.71
CA VAL A 212 16.90 -30.83 21.39
C VAL A 212 17.12 -29.84 22.53
N ALA A 213 16.21 -29.84 23.52
CA ALA A 213 16.25 -29.06 24.76
C ALA A 213 16.55 -27.57 24.54
N PRO A 214 15.60 -26.79 24.00
CA PRO A 214 15.77 -25.35 23.85
C PRO A 214 15.74 -24.64 25.22
N GLU A 215 16.47 -23.54 25.34
CA GLU A 215 16.44 -22.65 26.51
C GLU A 215 15.47 -21.48 26.31
N ILE A 216 15.13 -21.19 25.05
CA ILE A 216 14.22 -20.12 24.64
C ILE A 216 13.28 -20.65 23.55
N ILE A 217 11.98 -20.41 23.70
CA ILE A 217 10.97 -20.66 22.65
C ILE A 217 10.36 -19.33 22.21
N VAL A 218 10.44 -19.03 20.91
CA VAL A 218 9.89 -17.84 20.26
C VAL A 218 8.72 -18.27 19.37
N PRO A 219 7.46 -17.96 19.73
CA PRO A 219 6.32 -18.19 18.85
C PRO A 219 6.20 -17.09 17.79
N GLN A 220 5.56 -17.41 16.67
CA GLN A 220 5.19 -16.47 15.59
C GLN A 220 4.11 -15.48 16.04
N ARG A 221 3.44 -15.72 17.17
CA ARG A 221 2.50 -14.78 17.81
C ARG A 221 2.66 -14.75 19.32
N GLY A 222 2.52 -13.59 19.93
CA GLY A 222 2.54 -13.47 21.38
C GLY A 222 3.94 -13.33 21.97
N LEU A 223 4.18 -13.94 23.13
CA LEU A 223 5.35 -13.69 23.97
C LEU A 223 6.32 -14.89 23.99
N VAL A 224 7.59 -14.60 24.22
CA VAL A 224 8.73 -15.51 24.27
C VAL A 224 8.78 -16.23 25.62
N PHE A 225 8.98 -17.55 25.59
CA PHE A 225 9.20 -18.38 26.77
C PHE A 225 10.71 -18.52 27.01
N THR A 226 11.14 -18.32 28.26
CA THR A 226 12.56 -18.43 28.64
C THR A 226 12.71 -19.20 29.95
N GLY A 227 13.84 -19.87 30.15
CA GLY A 227 14.14 -20.57 31.40
C GLY A 227 13.08 -21.62 31.75
N GLU A 228 12.60 -21.63 33.00
CA GLU A 228 11.63 -22.62 33.49
C GLU A 228 10.29 -22.59 32.74
N ASP A 229 9.91 -21.44 32.15
CA ASP A 229 8.65 -21.31 31.43
C ASP A 229 8.64 -22.09 30.11
N VAL A 230 9.81 -22.49 29.58
CA VAL A 230 9.91 -23.42 28.45
C VAL A 230 9.33 -24.80 28.84
N ASP A 231 9.79 -25.35 29.96
CA ASP A 231 9.30 -26.64 30.45
C ASP A 231 7.84 -26.56 30.88
N ARG A 232 7.43 -25.46 31.52
CA ARG A 232 6.03 -25.23 31.90
C ARG A 232 5.12 -25.18 30.67
N PHE A 233 5.55 -24.52 29.59
CA PHE A 233 4.82 -24.51 28.32
C PHE A 233 4.67 -25.92 27.75
N LEU A 234 5.77 -26.68 27.62
CA LEU A 234 5.73 -28.03 27.05
C LEU A 234 4.84 -28.97 27.89
N ASN A 235 4.96 -28.92 29.22
CA ASN A 235 4.13 -29.70 30.14
C ASN A 235 2.64 -29.33 30.03
N TRP A 236 2.33 -28.03 29.96
CA TRP A 236 0.97 -27.57 29.75
C TRP A 236 0.41 -28.07 28.41
N PHE A 237 1.16 -27.88 27.32
CA PHE A 237 0.69 -28.23 25.98
C PHE A 237 0.40 -29.73 25.86
N GLU A 238 1.27 -30.58 26.42
CA GLU A 238 1.12 -32.04 26.50
C GLU A 238 -0.19 -32.49 27.18
N THR A 239 -0.73 -31.67 28.07
CA THR A 239 -1.98 -31.99 28.78
C THR A 239 -3.23 -31.37 28.15
N LEU A 240 -3.07 -30.44 27.21
CA LEU A 240 -4.19 -29.70 26.63
C LEU A 240 -5.03 -30.57 25.70
N GLU A 241 -6.35 -30.61 25.89
CA GLU A 241 -7.25 -31.24 24.92
C GLU A 241 -7.34 -30.36 23.66
N ILE A 242 -6.89 -30.84 22.50
CA ILE A 242 -6.84 -30.10 21.22
C ILE A 242 -7.68 -30.77 20.13
N GLY A 243 -7.90 -30.07 19.01
CA GLY A 243 -8.76 -30.54 17.92
C GLY A 243 -10.25 -30.58 18.32
N THR A 244 -10.65 -29.77 19.30
CA THR A 244 -11.96 -29.86 19.96
C THR A 244 -13.12 -29.23 19.14
N ALA A 245 -12.80 -28.50 18.08
CA ALA A 245 -13.77 -27.81 17.23
C ALA A 245 -14.64 -28.74 16.35
N VAL A 246 -14.36 -30.04 16.34
CA VAL A 246 -15.19 -31.06 15.67
C VAL A 246 -16.63 -31.09 16.20
N ARG A 247 -16.87 -30.59 17.43
CA ARG A 247 -18.20 -30.56 18.06
C ARG A 247 -19.04 -29.32 17.71
N GLY A 248 -18.49 -28.35 16.97
CA GLY A 248 -19.15 -27.07 16.61
C GLY A 248 -19.20 -26.06 17.77
N GLY A 249 -18.99 -24.78 17.46
CA GLY A 249 -19.03 -23.65 18.41
C GLY A 249 -17.97 -22.60 18.11
N THR A 250 -18.39 -21.36 17.80
CA THR A 250 -17.48 -20.22 17.66
C THR A 250 -17.12 -19.69 19.05
N PRO A 251 -15.84 -19.64 19.46
CA PRO A 251 -15.47 -18.91 20.66
C PRO A 251 -15.83 -17.44 20.45
N GLN A 252 -16.72 -16.89 21.29
CA GLN A 252 -17.07 -15.46 21.23
C GLN A 252 -15.81 -14.61 21.41
N ARG A 253 -15.52 -13.75 20.43
CA ARG A 253 -14.72 -12.54 20.65
C ARG A 253 -15.42 -11.78 21.79
N VAL A 254 -14.71 -11.51 22.88
CA VAL A 254 -15.23 -10.65 23.95
C VAL A 254 -15.35 -9.25 23.38
N ALA A 255 -16.56 -8.87 22.96
CA ALA A 255 -16.86 -7.53 22.47
C ALA A 255 -16.82 -6.54 23.65
N GLY A 256 -16.03 -5.48 23.52
CA GLY A 256 -16.09 -4.33 24.41
C GLY A 256 -17.42 -3.60 24.26
N THR A 257 -18.00 -3.19 25.37
CA THR A 257 -19.30 -2.50 25.47
C THR A 257 -19.27 -1.14 24.75
N PRO A 258 -20.27 -0.78 23.92
CA PRO A 258 -20.39 0.58 23.41
C PRO A 258 -20.92 1.55 24.49
N PRO A 259 -20.57 2.86 24.46
CA PRO A 259 -21.17 3.86 25.34
C PRO A 259 -22.63 4.13 24.94
N ALA A 260 -23.44 4.44 25.94
CA ALA A 260 -24.89 4.64 25.84
C ALA A 260 -25.30 5.93 25.12
N ASP A 261 -26.45 5.84 24.44
CA ASP A 261 -27.13 6.87 23.65
C ASP A 261 -27.37 8.18 24.42
N GLY A 262 -27.07 9.30 23.75
CA GLY A 262 -27.48 10.66 24.13
C GLY A 262 -28.40 11.24 23.06
N GLU A 263 -29.53 11.79 23.51
CA GLU A 263 -30.72 12.16 22.75
C GLU A 263 -30.52 13.13 21.57
N ALA A 264 -31.23 12.84 20.47
CA ALA A 264 -31.37 13.69 19.30
C ALA A 264 -32.29 14.90 19.56
N ALA A 265 -31.88 16.07 19.07
CA ALA A 265 -32.74 17.23 18.90
C ALA A 265 -32.77 17.63 17.41
N ALA A 266 -33.96 17.57 16.81
CA ALA A 266 -34.20 18.02 15.43
C ALA A 266 -34.33 19.56 15.37
N PRO A 267 -33.84 20.23 14.30
CA PRO A 267 -34.29 21.57 13.98
C PRO A 267 -35.34 21.57 12.87
N ALA A 268 -36.24 22.54 13.00
CA ALA A 268 -37.33 22.84 12.10
C ALA A 268 -36.86 23.50 10.79
N SER A 269 -37.62 23.26 9.74
CA SER A 269 -37.50 23.86 8.41
C SER A 269 -37.74 25.36 8.40
N GLU A 270 -36.88 26.12 7.73
CA GLU A 270 -37.24 27.41 7.14
C GLU A 270 -36.78 27.49 5.68
N ASN A 271 -37.71 27.89 4.82
CA ASN A 271 -37.59 28.07 3.38
C ASN A 271 -36.92 29.39 3.01
N THR A 272 -36.32 29.38 1.79
CA THR A 272 -36.13 30.46 0.77
C THR A 272 -34.69 30.96 0.54
N PRO A 273 -34.35 31.45 -0.68
CA PRO A 273 -34.75 31.04 -2.04
C PRO A 273 -33.54 30.89 -3.01
N ALA A 274 -33.75 30.22 -4.14
CA ALA A 274 -32.75 30.03 -5.21
C ALA A 274 -32.31 31.34 -5.90
N PRO A 275 -31.04 31.46 -6.34
CA PRO A 275 -30.64 32.43 -7.36
C PRO A 275 -30.70 31.83 -8.78
N ALA A 276 -31.01 32.72 -9.73
CA ALA A 276 -31.31 32.48 -11.14
C ALA A 276 -30.04 32.21 -11.99
N PRO A 277 -30.20 31.66 -13.23
CA PRO A 277 -29.12 31.00 -13.95
C PRO A 277 -28.24 32.00 -14.71
N THR A 278 -26.93 31.83 -14.61
CA THR A 278 -25.94 32.52 -15.45
C THR A 278 -25.48 31.62 -16.60
N ALA A 279 -25.70 32.15 -17.81
CA ALA A 279 -25.06 31.84 -19.10
C ALA A 279 -24.67 30.38 -19.41
N LYS A 280 -25.49 29.75 -20.26
CA LYS A 280 -25.20 28.48 -20.94
C LYS A 280 -23.87 28.53 -21.69
N ALA A 281 -22.91 27.73 -21.24
CA ALA A 281 -21.84 27.21 -22.07
C ALA A 281 -22.44 26.35 -23.21
N GLU A 282 -21.75 26.34 -24.34
CA GLU A 282 -22.13 25.65 -25.57
C GLU A 282 -22.40 24.15 -25.31
N MET A 283 -23.40 23.59 -26.00
CA MET A 283 -23.79 22.17 -25.87
C MET A 283 -22.59 21.25 -26.14
N PRO A 284 -22.28 20.26 -25.28
CA PRO A 284 -21.22 19.31 -25.57
C PRO A 284 -21.61 18.46 -26.78
N ILE A 285 -20.63 18.19 -27.64
CA ILE A 285 -20.70 17.16 -28.66
C ILE A 285 -21.04 15.84 -27.93
N GLU A 286 -22.15 15.18 -28.29
CA GLU A 286 -22.53 13.90 -27.69
C GLU A 286 -21.37 12.90 -27.84
N SER A 287 -20.88 12.37 -26.71
CA SER A 287 -19.83 11.36 -26.68
C SER A 287 -20.23 10.17 -27.56
N PRO A 288 -19.33 9.65 -28.42
CA PRO A 288 -19.65 8.58 -29.37
C PRO A 288 -20.03 7.27 -28.69
N ILE A 289 -19.70 7.12 -27.40
CA ILE A 289 -19.98 5.93 -26.59
C ILE A 289 -21.20 6.09 -25.68
N PHE A 290 -21.92 7.22 -25.76
CA PHE A 290 -22.98 7.55 -24.81
C PHE A 290 -24.07 6.47 -24.76
N GLY A 291 -24.28 5.88 -23.58
CA GLY A 291 -25.27 4.85 -23.32
C GLY A 291 -25.01 3.48 -23.97
N ALA A 292 -23.85 3.28 -24.62
CA ALA A 292 -23.50 2.00 -25.24
C ALA A 292 -23.45 0.83 -24.24
N GLY A 293 -23.14 1.11 -22.97
CA GLY A 293 -23.11 0.16 -21.87
C GLY A 293 -24.45 -0.15 -21.21
N ARG A 294 -25.57 0.51 -21.59
CA ARG A 294 -26.89 0.29 -20.96
C ARG A 294 -27.35 -1.18 -21.01
N PRO A 295 -27.24 -1.90 -22.15
CA PRO A 295 -27.62 -3.31 -22.19
C PRO A 295 -26.74 -4.18 -21.29
N LEU A 296 -25.47 -3.80 -21.13
CA LEU A 296 -24.48 -4.53 -20.34
C LEU A 296 -24.79 -4.46 -18.85
N ILE A 297 -25.11 -3.27 -18.29
CA ILE A 297 -25.45 -3.13 -16.86
C ILE A 297 -26.58 -4.10 -16.51
N ARG A 298 -27.65 -4.12 -17.32
CA ARG A 298 -28.79 -4.99 -17.06
C ARG A 298 -28.40 -6.47 -17.05
N ALA A 299 -27.59 -6.90 -18.02
CA ALA A 299 -27.11 -8.28 -18.07
C ALA A 299 -26.21 -8.65 -16.89
N LEU A 300 -25.33 -7.73 -16.46
CA LEU A 300 -24.44 -7.94 -15.32
C LEU A 300 -25.21 -8.03 -14.00
N LYS A 301 -26.15 -7.10 -13.77
CA LYS A 301 -27.04 -7.12 -12.59
C LYS A 301 -27.87 -8.41 -12.52
N ASP A 302 -28.44 -8.86 -13.65
CA ASP A 302 -29.19 -10.11 -13.70
C ASP A 302 -28.31 -11.35 -13.40
N SER A 303 -27.01 -11.28 -13.68
CA SER A 303 -26.06 -12.36 -13.43
C SER A 303 -25.48 -12.37 -12.00
N GLY A 304 -25.56 -11.26 -11.27
CA GLY A 304 -24.90 -11.08 -9.97
C GLY A 304 -23.36 -11.11 -10.05
N LYS A 305 -22.78 -10.85 -11.23
CA LYS A 305 -21.32 -10.80 -11.41
C LYS A 305 -20.79 -9.45 -10.95
N HIS A 306 -19.85 -9.48 -10.02
CA HIS A 306 -19.06 -8.33 -9.59
C HIS A 306 -17.62 -8.47 -10.11
N PHE A 307 -16.92 -7.34 -10.15
CA PHE A 307 -15.56 -7.23 -10.66
C PHE A 307 -14.65 -6.56 -9.63
N ARG A 308 -13.36 -6.83 -9.72
CA ARG A 308 -12.36 -6.00 -9.05
C ARG A 308 -12.03 -4.80 -9.94
N LEU A 309 -12.03 -3.60 -9.37
CA LEU A 309 -11.61 -2.37 -10.06
C LEU A 309 -10.09 -2.22 -9.96
N ILE A 310 -9.41 -2.04 -11.09
CA ILE A 310 -7.99 -1.67 -11.14
C ILE A 310 -7.88 -0.23 -11.62
N THR A 311 -7.43 0.68 -10.75
CA THR A 311 -7.39 2.12 -11.06
C THR A 311 -6.22 2.83 -10.39
N ARG A 312 -6.04 4.12 -10.65
CA ARG A 312 -5.03 4.95 -10.00
C ARG A 312 -5.54 5.47 -8.65
N SER A 313 -4.63 5.66 -7.70
CA SER A 313 -4.95 6.34 -6.42
C SER A 313 -4.95 7.87 -6.60
N ASP A 314 -5.85 8.38 -7.44
CA ASP A 314 -6.09 9.81 -7.64
C ASP A 314 -7.58 10.11 -7.76
N PHE A 315 -7.95 11.37 -7.94
CA PHE A 315 -9.34 11.81 -7.92
C PHE A 315 -10.17 11.22 -9.07
N ASP A 316 -9.57 10.98 -10.24
CA ASP A 316 -10.24 10.28 -11.35
C ASP A 316 -10.53 8.81 -11.00
N GLY A 317 -9.56 8.12 -10.40
CA GLY A 317 -9.77 6.77 -9.90
C GLY A 317 -10.81 6.67 -8.77
N LEU A 318 -10.84 7.65 -7.85
CA LEU A 318 -11.86 7.77 -6.80
C LEU A 318 -13.27 7.87 -7.42
N VAL A 319 -13.48 8.79 -8.36
CA VAL A 319 -14.79 8.96 -8.97
C VAL A 319 -15.16 7.77 -9.86
N CYS A 320 -14.21 7.14 -10.53
CA CYS A 320 -14.45 5.87 -11.22
C CYS A 320 -14.99 4.78 -10.27
N ALA A 321 -14.41 4.65 -9.07
CA ALA A 321 -14.89 3.72 -8.05
C ALA A 321 -16.30 4.07 -7.59
N VAL A 322 -16.57 5.35 -7.28
CA VAL A 322 -17.90 5.86 -6.92
C VAL A 322 -18.95 5.47 -7.95
N LEU A 323 -18.67 5.69 -9.24
CA LEU A 323 -19.59 5.35 -10.33
C LEU A 323 -19.83 3.84 -10.43
N LEU A 324 -18.78 3.03 -10.39
CA LEU A 324 -18.91 1.58 -10.56
C LEU A 324 -19.57 0.91 -9.34
N GLU A 325 -19.37 1.45 -8.15
CA GLU A 325 -20.03 1.00 -6.93
C GLU A 325 -21.51 1.37 -6.89
N GLU A 326 -21.88 2.57 -7.38
CA GLU A 326 -23.28 2.97 -7.57
C GLU A 326 -24.05 2.05 -8.52
N LEU A 327 -23.35 1.48 -9.50
CA LEU A 327 -23.91 0.46 -10.39
C LEU A 327 -23.88 -0.95 -9.81
N GLU A 328 -23.35 -1.15 -8.60
CA GLU A 328 -23.13 -2.46 -7.96
C GLU A 328 -22.28 -3.40 -8.84
N LEU A 329 -21.36 -2.86 -9.63
CA LEU A 329 -20.53 -3.66 -10.55
C LEU A 329 -19.23 -4.14 -9.92
N ILE A 330 -18.78 -3.54 -8.82
CA ILE A 330 -17.50 -3.86 -8.20
C ILE A 330 -17.68 -4.30 -6.74
N ASP A 331 -16.80 -5.19 -6.29
CA ASP A 331 -16.73 -5.70 -4.91
C ASP A 331 -15.32 -5.64 -4.29
N ASP A 332 -14.33 -5.28 -5.09
CA ASP A 332 -12.94 -5.09 -4.68
C ASP A 332 -12.29 -3.96 -5.50
N ILE A 333 -11.27 -3.30 -4.94
CA ILE A 333 -10.56 -2.18 -5.57
C ILE A 333 -9.07 -2.35 -5.33
N LEU A 334 -8.30 -2.31 -6.41
CA LEU A 334 -6.85 -2.33 -6.42
C LEU A 334 -6.33 -1.02 -7.02
N PHE A 335 -5.68 -0.20 -6.19
CA PHE A 335 -4.96 0.97 -6.67
C PHE A 335 -3.57 0.59 -7.17
N VAL A 336 -3.24 0.98 -8.41
CA VAL A 336 -1.97 0.69 -9.06
C VAL A 336 -1.36 1.95 -9.68
N HIS A 337 -0.05 1.93 -9.82
CA HIS A 337 0.66 2.89 -10.66
C HIS A 337 0.62 2.44 -12.13
N PRO A 338 0.44 3.33 -13.13
CA PRO A 338 0.36 2.96 -14.55
C PRO A 338 1.51 2.08 -15.05
N ARG A 339 2.69 2.31 -14.50
CA ARG A 339 3.90 1.50 -14.75
C ARG A 339 3.67 0.02 -14.46
N GLN A 340 3.04 -0.33 -13.34
CA GLN A 340 2.84 -1.73 -12.93
C GLN A 340 1.99 -2.49 -13.95
N MET A 341 0.96 -1.83 -14.50
CA MET A 341 0.17 -2.38 -15.62
C MET A 341 1.01 -2.56 -16.88
N GLN A 342 1.87 -1.59 -17.24
CA GLN A 342 2.72 -1.67 -18.44
C GLN A 342 3.74 -2.80 -18.39
N TYR A 343 4.31 -3.08 -17.21
CA TYR A 343 5.30 -4.13 -17.02
C TYR A 343 4.68 -5.49 -16.72
N GLY A 344 3.35 -5.59 -16.62
CA GLY A 344 2.67 -6.85 -16.32
C GLY A 344 2.87 -7.33 -14.87
N GLU A 345 3.16 -6.40 -13.96
CA GLU A 345 3.37 -6.66 -12.52
C GLU A 345 2.03 -6.84 -11.77
N VAL A 346 0.92 -6.47 -12.41
CA VAL A 346 -0.44 -6.64 -11.87
C VAL A 346 -1.03 -7.95 -12.40
N ASP A 347 -1.54 -8.79 -11.50
CA ASP A 347 -2.26 -10.01 -11.90
C ASP A 347 -3.66 -9.64 -12.37
N VAL A 348 -3.85 -9.66 -13.69
CA VAL A 348 -5.06 -9.22 -14.38
C VAL A 348 -5.78 -10.42 -14.99
N THR A 349 -7.10 -10.46 -14.82
CA THR A 349 -8.03 -11.52 -15.22
C THR A 349 -9.30 -10.95 -15.85
N ASP A 350 -10.17 -11.83 -16.38
CA ASP A 350 -11.49 -11.47 -16.91
C ASP A 350 -12.55 -11.19 -15.80
N ASN A 351 -12.09 -11.12 -14.54
CA ASN A 351 -12.84 -10.61 -13.40
C ASN A 351 -12.46 -9.17 -13.03
N ASP A 352 -11.61 -8.52 -13.83
CA ASP A 352 -11.15 -7.15 -13.58
C ASP A 352 -11.80 -6.14 -14.53
N VAL A 353 -12.13 -4.97 -14.00
CA VAL A 353 -12.43 -3.76 -14.78
C VAL A 353 -11.33 -2.75 -14.49
N SER A 354 -10.76 -2.13 -15.52
CA SER A 354 -9.70 -1.15 -15.35
C SER A 354 -10.12 0.26 -15.77
N THR A 355 -9.69 1.29 -15.04
CA THR A 355 -9.98 2.70 -15.37
C THR A 355 -8.72 3.55 -15.24
N ASN A 356 -8.46 4.44 -16.20
CA ASN A 356 -7.29 5.35 -16.20
C ASN A 356 -5.94 4.64 -15.96
N VAL A 357 -5.78 3.42 -16.46
CA VAL A 357 -4.53 2.68 -16.42
C VAL A 357 -4.25 2.03 -17.77
N PRO A 358 -2.98 1.78 -18.12
CA PRO A 358 -2.62 1.22 -19.41
C PRO A 358 -3.38 -0.08 -19.72
N PHE A 359 -3.94 -0.14 -20.92
CA PHE A 359 -4.77 -1.25 -21.37
C PHE A 359 -4.05 -2.61 -21.30
N ASP A 360 -4.75 -3.60 -20.73
CA ASP A 360 -4.40 -5.02 -20.75
C ASP A 360 -5.59 -5.81 -21.35
N GLU A 361 -5.32 -6.70 -22.30
CA GLU A 361 -6.39 -7.41 -23.02
C GLU A 361 -7.15 -8.44 -22.16
N ARG A 362 -6.60 -8.82 -21.00
CA ARG A 362 -7.18 -9.81 -20.09
C ARG A 362 -8.35 -9.26 -19.27
N VAL A 363 -8.43 -7.95 -19.06
CA VAL A 363 -9.53 -7.32 -18.32
C VAL A 363 -10.87 -7.57 -19.00
N TYR A 364 -11.94 -7.60 -18.21
CA TYR A 364 -13.30 -7.66 -18.72
C TYR A 364 -13.66 -6.40 -19.52
N LEU A 365 -13.38 -5.23 -18.96
CA LEU A 365 -13.54 -3.93 -19.60
C LEU A 365 -12.46 -2.96 -19.12
N ALA A 366 -11.92 -2.18 -20.05
CA ALA A 366 -11.00 -1.10 -19.78
C ALA A 366 -11.60 0.24 -20.23
N PHE A 367 -11.62 1.22 -19.33
CA PHE A 367 -12.04 2.59 -19.61
C PHE A 367 -10.85 3.53 -19.66
N ASP A 368 -10.68 4.21 -20.79
CA ASP A 368 -9.57 5.14 -21.01
C ASP A 368 -10.03 6.37 -21.82
N HIS A 369 -9.23 7.41 -21.79
CA HIS A 369 -9.39 8.63 -22.57
C HIS A 369 -8.06 9.12 -23.20
N HIS A 370 -6.94 8.42 -22.96
CA HIS A 370 -5.65 8.79 -23.51
C HIS A 370 -5.48 8.29 -24.95
N LEU A 371 -5.42 9.22 -25.91
CA LEU A 371 -5.18 8.88 -27.32
C LEU A 371 -3.90 8.05 -27.54
N SER A 372 -2.87 8.27 -26.73
CA SER A 372 -1.61 7.51 -26.79
C SER A 372 -1.78 6.01 -26.60
N GLU A 373 -2.81 5.59 -25.86
CA GLU A 373 -3.08 4.17 -25.64
C GLU A 373 -3.64 3.49 -26.88
N MET A 374 -4.40 4.19 -27.73
CA MET A 374 -4.83 3.65 -29.03
C MET A 374 -3.65 3.34 -29.94
N GLU A 375 -2.66 4.23 -29.96
CA GLU A 375 -1.43 4.06 -30.75
C GLU A 375 -0.60 2.88 -30.21
N ARG A 376 -0.48 2.78 -28.87
CA ARG A 376 0.26 1.70 -28.21
C ARG A 376 -0.36 0.32 -28.44
N VAL A 377 -1.69 0.22 -28.34
CA VAL A 377 -2.44 -1.05 -28.46
C VAL A 377 -2.62 -1.49 -29.93
N GLY A 378 -2.34 -0.59 -30.89
CA GLY A 378 -2.41 -0.88 -32.32
C GLY A 378 -3.84 -0.89 -32.88
N GLY A 379 -4.75 -0.11 -32.28
CA GLY A 379 -6.14 0.04 -32.72
C GLY A 379 -7.19 -0.25 -31.64
N GLN A 380 -8.47 -0.18 -32.04
CA GLN A 380 -9.62 -0.41 -31.17
C GLN A 380 -9.77 -1.90 -30.81
N LYS A 381 -10.01 -2.20 -29.53
CA LYS A 381 -10.35 -3.54 -29.02
C LYS A 381 -11.79 -3.54 -28.50
N ASP A 382 -12.44 -4.69 -28.49
CA ASP A 382 -13.85 -4.81 -28.12
C ASP A 382 -14.10 -4.51 -26.63
N ASN A 383 -13.15 -4.86 -25.76
CA ASN A 383 -13.19 -4.57 -24.32
C ASN A 383 -12.51 -3.25 -23.92
N HIS A 384 -12.08 -2.43 -24.89
CA HIS A 384 -11.42 -1.15 -24.63
C HIS A 384 -12.40 0.00 -24.91
N VAL A 385 -13.10 0.46 -23.90
CA VAL A 385 -13.99 1.62 -23.99
C VAL A 385 -13.15 2.88 -23.90
N ILE A 386 -12.94 3.54 -25.04
CA ILE A 386 -12.12 4.75 -25.09
C ILE A 386 -12.88 5.91 -25.72
N ASP A 387 -12.82 7.07 -25.07
CA ASP A 387 -13.25 8.35 -25.64
C ASP A 387 -12.14 9.40 -25.48
N PRO A 388 -11.31 9.62 -26.52
CA PRO A 388 -10.21 10.58 -26.47
C PRO A 388 -10.63 12.04 -26.31
N THR A 389 -11.94 12.33 -26.41
CA THR A 389 -12.48 13.68 -26.20
C THR A 389 -12.97 13.89 -24.77
N ALA A 390 -13.08 12.81 -23.98
CA ALA A 390 -13.46 12.91 -22.58
C ALA A 390 -12.31 13.51 -21.74
N PRO A 391 -12.62 14.46 -20.85
CA PRO A 391 -11.61 15.12 -20.01
C PRO A 391 -11.07 14.22 -18.87
N SER A 392 -11.74 13.11 -18.55
CA SER A 392 -11.38 12.17 -17.47
C SER A 392 -11.86 10.75 -17.83
N ALA A 393 -11.29 9.70 -17.22
CA ALA A 393 -11.80 8.34 -17.38
C ALA A 393 -13.16 8.16 -16.67
N ALA A 394 -13.39 8.85 -15.56
CA ALA A 394 -14.69 8.90 -14.88
C ALA A 394 -15.79 9.40 -15.84
N ARG A 395 -15.50 10.40 -16.68
CA ARG A 395 -16.46 10.86 -17.70
C ARG A 395 -16.71 9.80 -18.77
N VAL A 396 -15.72 8.99 -19.14
CA VAL A 396 -15.89 7.85 -20.05
C VAL A 396 -16.86 6.83 -19.43
N VAL A 397 -16.65 6.45 -18.17
CA VAL A 397 -17.55 5.55 -17.43
C VAL A 397 -18.97 6.12 -17.37
N TYR A 398 -19.08 7.39 -16.96
CA TYR A 398 -20.35 8.11 -16.84
C TYR A 398 -21.13 8.12 -18.16
N ASN A 399 -20.49 8.52 -19.26
CA ASN A 399 -21.11 8.58 -20.58
C ASN A 399 -21.45 7.18 -21.10
N TYR A 400 -20.53 6.22 -20.99
CA TYR A 400 -20.72 4.85 -21.49
C TYR A 400 -21.99 4.21 -20.93
N PHE A 401 -22.25 4.41 -19.64
CA PHE A 401 -23.41 3.83 -18.98
C PHE A 401 -24.71 4.65 -19.11
N GLY A 402 -24.63 5.88 -19.63
CA GLY A 402 -25.81 6.65 -20.02
C GLY A 402 -26.03 7.95 -19.25
N GLY A 403 -25.00 8.45 -18.57
CA GLY A 403 -24.98 9.74 -17.90
C GLY A 403 -25.98 9.84 -16.76
N GLU A 404 -26.60 11.01 -16.62
CA GLU A 404 -27.53 11.34 -15.53
C GLU A 404 -28.66 10.32 -15.36
N GLU A 405 -29.13 9.71 -16.45
CA GLU A 405 -30.16 8.66 -16.40
C GLU A 405 -29.68 7.38 -15.69
N ALA A 406 -28.38 7.07 -15.75
CA ALA A 406 -27.78 5.91 -15.10
C ALA A 406 -27.26 6.21 -13.69
N PHE A 407 -26.98 7.48 -13.39
CA PHE A 407 -26.37 7.93 -12.14
C PHE A 407 -27.17 9.07 -11.49
N PRO A 408 -28.42 8.83 -11.06
CA PRO A 408 -29.31 9.89 -10.58
C PRO A 408 -28.89 10.50 -9.23
N PHE A 409 -28.02 9.83 -8.48
CA PHE A 409 -27.52 10.27 -7.17
C PHE A 409 -26.11 10.85 -7.21
N ILE A 410 -25.44 10.78 -8.37
CA ILE A 410 -24.12 11.38 -8.55
C ILE A 410 -24.32 12.84 -8.95
N SER A 411 -23.77 13.75 -8.16
CA SER A 411 -23.91 15.17 -8.41
C SER A 411 -23.18 15.59 -9.69
N GLY A 412 -23.78 16.52 -10.44
CA GLY A 412 -23.11 17.14 -11.60
C GLY A 412 -21.82 17.84 -11.20
N GLU A 413 -21.78 18.43 -9.99
CA GLU A 413 -20.60 19.11 -9.45
C GLU A 413 -19.40 18.17 -9.25
N LEU A 414 -19.61 16.93 -8.78
CA LEU A 414 -18.55 15.93 -8.67
C LEU A 414 -17.97 15.58 -10.04
N MET A 415 -18.85 15.40 -11.03
CA MET A 415 -18.44 15.08 -12.39
C MET A 415 -17.70 16.25 -13.08
N ASP A 416 -18.12 17.49 -12.82
CA ASP A 416 -17.42 18.68 -13.32
C ASP A 416 -16.05 18.84 -12.64
N ALA A 417 -15.96 18.53 -11.35
CA ALA A 417 -14.72 18.60 -10.59
C ALA A 417 -13.67 17.57 -11.05
N VAL A 418 -14.06 16.32 -11.32
CA VAL A 418 -13.11 15.30 -11.82
C VAL A 418 -12.60 15.64 -13.21
N ASP A 419 -13.47 16.18 -14.06
CA ASP A 419 -13.09 16.67 -15.40
C ASP A 419 -12.12 17.83 -15.31
N GLN A 420 -12.35 18.77 -14.39
CA GLN A 420 -11.45 19.88 -14.13
C GLN A 420 -10.08 19.38 -13.63
N ALA A 421 -10.08 18.41 -12.72
CA ALA A 421 -8.88 17.86 -12.09
C ALA A 421 -7.94 17.15 -13.07
N ASP A 422 -8.47 16.23 -13.87
CA ASP A 422 -7.64 15.41 -14.75
C ASP A 422 -7.15 16.22 -15.96
N SER A 423 -7.99 17.09 -16.52
CA SER A 423 -7.62 18.02 -17.60
C SER A 423 -6.80 19.23 -17.14
N ALA A 424 -6.60 19.37 -15.82
CA ALA A 424 -5.93 20.47 -15.14
C ALA A 424 -6.44 21.86 -15.58
N GLN A 425 -7.76 21.99 -15.70
CA GLN A 425 -8.47 23.22 -16.12
C GLN A 425 -8.84 24.10 -14.91
N TYR A 426 -7.87 24.32 -14.03
CA TYR A 426 -8.03 25.21 -12.89
C TYR A 426 -7.87 26.68 -13.27
N VAL A 427 -8.65 27.55 -12.63
CA VAL A 427 -8.36 28.99 -12.61
C VAL A 427 -7.36 29.32 -11.51
N MET A 428 -6.88 30.56 -11.48
CA MET A 428 -5.84 30.97 -10.54
C MET A 428 -6.28 30.82 -9.08
N ASP A 429 -7.52 31.22 -8.79
CA ASP A 429 -8.06 31.20 -7.44
C ASP A 429 -8.22 29.77 -6.93
N ASP A 430 -8.61 28.82 -7.79
CA ASP A 430 -8.67 27.39 -7.44
C ASP A 430 -7.33 26.88 -6.90
N VAL A 431 -6.21 27.41 -7.40
CA VAL A 431 -4.86 26.98 -7.03
C VAL A 431 -4.32 27.72 -5.81
N LEU A 432 -4.58 29.03 -5.71
CA LEU A 432 -4.09 29.87 -4.61
C LEU A 432 -4.90 29.64 -3.32
N GLU A 433 -6.22 29.60 -3.45
CA GLU A 433 -7.16 29.46 -2.34
C GLU A 433 -8.16 28.33 -2.68
N PRO A 434 -7.68 27.07 -2.74
CA PRO A 434 -8.53 25.94 -3.08
C PRO A 434 -9.65 25.76 -2.06
N GLU A 435 -10.87 25.64 -2.56
CA GLU A 435 -12.07 25.31 -1.79
C GLU A 435 -12.79 24.11 -2.43
N GLY A 436 -13.77 23.55 -1.73
CA GLY A 436 -14.65 22.51 -2.26
C GLY A 436 -13.88 21.31 -2.85
N TRP A 437 -14.31 20.87 -4.03
CA TRP A 437 -13.74 19.71 -4.71
C TRP A 437 -12.29 19.93 -5.17
N ALA A 438 -11.90 21.17 -5.49
CA ALA A 438 -10.52 21.48 -5.85
C ALA A 438 -9.59 21.24 -4.66
N LEU A 439 -10.00 21.65 -3.45
CA LEU A 439 -9.27 21.36 -2.21
C LEU A 439 -9.17 19.87 -1.95
N LEU A 440 -10.29 19.14 -2.04
CA LEU A 440 -10.30 17.69 -1.85
C LEU A 440 -9.35 16.99 -2.84
N ASN A 441 -9.39 17.35 -4.13
CA ASN A 441 -8.47 16.80 -5.10
C ASN A 441 -7.01 17.08 -4.72
N PHE A 442 -6.66 18.30 -4.31
CA PHE A 442 -5.28 18.61 -3.96
C PHE A 442 -4.79 17.89 -2.70
N ILE A 443 -5.62 17.68 -1.68
CA ILE A 443 -5.18 16.91 -0.50
C ILE A 443 -5.07 15.41 -0.80
N MET A 444 -5.83 14.90 -1.77
CA MET A 444 -5.75 13.51 -2.22
C MET A 444 -4.61 13.28 -3.23
N ASP A 445 -4.14 14.33 -3.91
CA ASP A 445 -3.04 14.22 -4.87
C ASP A 445 -1.73 13.88 -4.15
N PRO A 446 -1.11 12.71 -4.39
CA PRO A 446 0.14 12.32 -3.75
C PRO A 446 1.28 13.31 -4.05
N ARG A 447 1.20 14.08 -5.14
CA ARG A 447 2.19 15.09 -5.54
C ARG A 447 2.14 16.35 -4.67
N THR A 448 1.03 16.59 -3.96
CA THR A 448 0.94 17.64 -2.94
C THR A 448 1.89 17.38 -1.78
N GLY A 449 2.25 16.11 -1.56
CA GLY A 449 3.30 15.74 -0.61
C GLY A 449 2.85 15.59 0.83
N LEU A 450 1.53 15.52 1.08
CA LEU A 450 1.00 15.22 2.41
C LEU A 450 1.51 13.88 2.94
N GLY A 451 1.74 12.90 2.06
CA GLY A 451 2.32 11.59 2.44
C GLY A 451 3.74 11.65 3.01
N ARG A 452 4.46 12.78 2.93
CA ARG A 452 5.76 12.97 3.62
C ARG A 452 5.59 13.09 5.14
N TYR A 453 4.40 13.47 5.58
CA TYR A 453 4.08 13.74 6.97
C TYR A 453 3.44 12.53 7.63
N ARG A 454 3.85 12.29 8.88
CA ARG A 454 3.33 11.22 9.73
C ARG A 454 2.39 11.85 10.76
N GLY A 455 1.38 11.11 11.20
CA GLY A 455 0.48 11.56 12.28
C GLY A 455 -0.99 11.70 11.90
N PHE A 456 -1.36 11.40 10.66
CA PHE A 456 -2.75 11.21 10.29
C PHE A 456 -3.34 9.99 10.99
N ARG A 457 -4.62 10.06 11.36
CA ARG A 457 -5.34 9.00 12.08
C ARG A 457 -5.46 7.72 11.25
N ILE A 458 -5.72 7.87 9.95
CA ILE A 458 -5.83 6.78 8.98
C ILE A 458 -4.84 6.98 7.82
N PRO A 459 -4.34 5.91 7.17
CA PRO A 459 -3.56 5.99 5.93
C PRO A 459 -4.36 6.59 4.77
N ASN A 460 -3.68 7.08 3.72
CA ASN A 460 -4.34 7.61 2.52
C ASN A 460 -5.21 6.58 1.81
N TYR A 461 -4.82 5.31 1.85
CA TYR A 461 -5.60 4.21 1.26
C TYR A 461 -6.97 4.07 1.94
N GLU A 462 -7.00 4.02 3.27
CA GLU A 462 -8.25 3.97 4.04
C GLU A 462 -9.10 5.22 3.82
N LEU A 463 -8.46 6.40 3.72
CA LEU A 463 -9.17 7.62 3.38
C LEU A 463 -9.81 7.53 1.99
N MET A 464 -9.09 7.05 0.97
CA MET A 464 -9.64 6.84 -0.36
C MET A 464 -10.84 5.88 -0.33
N MET A 465 -10.74 4.78 0.42
CA MET A 465 -11.84 3.81 0.57
C MET A 465 -13.08 4.46 1.21
N GLY A 466 -12.91 5.21 2.30
CA GLY A 466 -14.01 5.94 2.94
C GLY A 466 -14.63 7.00 2.03
N LEU A 467 -13.79 7.74 1.29
CA LEU A 467 -14.25 8.78 0.38
C LEU A 467 -15.13 8.25 -0.77
N ILE A 468 -15.01 6.98 -1.16
CA ILE A 468 -15.89 6.38 -2.17
C ILE A 468 -17.33 6.35 -1.66
N GLU A 469 -17.53 5.92 -0.40
CA GLU A 469 -18.83 5.95 0.25
C GLU A 469 -19.26 7.40 0.55
N ASP A 470 -18.34 8.24 1.03
CA ASP A 470 -18.68 9.61 1.42
C ASP A 470 -19.13 10.48 0.24
N CYS A 471 -18.48 10.34 -0.93
CA CYS A 471 -18.86 11.07 -2.15
C CYS A 471 -20.27 10.74 -2.67
N ARG A 472 -20.86 9.63 -2.21
CA ARG A 472 -22.22 9.21 -2.57
C ARG A 472 -23.26 9.73 -1.58
N ASN A 473 -22.86 10.00 -0.34
CA ASN A 473 -23.76 10.23 0.78
C ASN A 473 -23.71 11.64 1.36
N TYR A 474 -22.62 12.38 1.15
CA TYR A 474 -22.37 13.68 1.73
C TYR A 474 -22.12 14.75 0.67
N THR A 475 -22.44 16.01 1.00
CA THR A 475 -21.99 17.15 0.18
C THR A 475 -20.50 17.39 0.37
N ILE A 476 -19.89 18.17 -0.54
CA ILE A 476 -18.48 18.51 -0.41
C ILE A 476 -18.17 19.26 0.89
N GLU A 477 -19.06 20.16 1.33
CA GLU A 477 -18.88 20.88 2.60
C GLU A 477 -18.87 19.92 3.80
N GLU A 478 -19.70 18.88 3.77
CA GLU A 478 -19.75 17.86 4.81
C GLU A 478 -18.49 16.97 4.77
N ILE A 479 -18.04 16.57 3.57
CA ILE A 479 -16.81 15.77 3.38
C ILE A 479 -15.59 16.52 3.93
N LEU A 480 -15.47 17.82 3.65
CA LEU A 480 -14.33 18.63 4.14
C LEU A 480 -14.29 18.77 5.67
N GLU A 481 -15.41 18.54 6.36
CA GLU A 481 -15.49 18.55 7.81
C GLU A 481 -15.30 17.17 8.46
N LEU A 482 -15.20 16.09 7.67
CA LEU A 482 -14.90 14.76 8.19
C LEU A 482 -13.53 14.77 8.89
N PRO A 483 -13.37 14.12 10.06
CA PRO A 483 -12.15 14.25 10.87
C PRO A 483 -10.85 13.96 10.11
N ASP A 484 -10.81 12.90 9.29
CA ASP A 484 -9.61 12.49 8.55
C ASP A 484 -9.31 13.40 7.34
N VAL A 485 -10.35 14.01 6.77
CA VAL A 485 -10.21 15.00 5.71
C VAL A 485 -9.74 16.32 6.31
N LYS A 486 -10.35 16.74 7.42
CA LYS A 486 -10.07 17.99 8.12
C LYS A 486 -8.63 18.04 8.65
N GLU A 487 -8.12 16.97 9.26
CA GLU A 487 -6.72 16.94 9.74
C GLU A 487 -5.69 17.15 8.60
N ARG A 488 -6.02 16.70 7.37
CA ARG A 488 -5.18 16.91 6.18
C ARG A 488 -5.28 18.33 5.66
N ILE A 489 -6.49 18.89 5.65
CA ILE A 489 -6.74 20.29 5.29
C ILE A 489 -6.00 21.22 6.27
N ASP A 490 -6.06 20.95 7.57
CA ASP A 490 -5.40 21.75 8.58
C ASP A 490 -3.87 21.77 8.37
N LEU A 491 -3.26 20.60 8.12
CA LEU A 491 -1.83 20.52 7.82
C LEU A 491 -1.48 21.22 6.49
N TYR A 492 -2.30 21.00 5.44
CA TYR A 492 -2.12 21.64 4.14
C TYR A 492 -2.14 23.17 4.28
N ASN A 493 -3.10 23.72 5.01
CA ASN A 493 -3.22 25.16 5.26
C ASN A 493 -2.10 25.69 6.15
N GLU A 494 -1.64 24.93 7.14
CA GLU A 494 -0.48 25.30 7.97
C GLU A 494 0.80 25.42 7.13
N HIS A 495 0.97 24.52 6.15
CA HIS A 495 2.15 24.45 5.31
C HIS A 495 2.14 25.40 4.12
N ARG A 496 0.96 25.75 3.61
CA ARG A 496 0.80 26.63 2.44
C ARG A 496 1.68 27.89 2.49
N PRO A 497 1.62 28.76 3.53
CA PRO A 497 2.47 29.97 3.56
C PRO A 497 3.98 29.65 3.64
N LYS A 498 4.36 28.52 4.26
CA LYS A 498 5.77 28.08 4.33
C LYS A 498 6.25 27.58 2.97
N PHE A 499 5.38 26.88 2.23
CA PHE A 499 5.67 26.40 0.88
C PHE A 499 5.74 27.56 -0.14
N GLU A 500 4.87 28.56 -0.03
CA GLU A 500 4.95 29.79 -0.84
C GLU A 500 6.28 30.53 -0.64
N GLU A 501 6.71 30.72 0.61
CA GLU A 501 8.00 31.32 0.93
C GLU A 501 9.16 30.48 0.38
N GLN A 502 9.08 29.16 0.51
CA GLN A 502 10.09 28.24 -0.01
C GLN A 502 10.20 28.31 -1.53
N ILE A 503 9.08 28.36 -2.27
CA ILE A 503 9.10 28.57 -3.73
C ILE A 503 9.81 29.89 -4.05
N GLN A 504 9.46 30.99 -3.39
CA GLN A 504 10.08 32.28 -3.67
C GLN A 504 11.59 32.29 -3.38
N ARG A 505 12.03 31.67 -2.29
CA ARG A 505 13.44 31.62 -1.88
C ARG A 505 14.29 30.67 -2.74
N CYS A 506 13.74 29.51 -3.09
CA CYS A 506 14.47 28.44 -3.78
C CYS A 506 14.41 28.54 -5.31
N THR A 507 13.65 29.49 -5.86
CA THR A 507 13.48 29.61 -7.31
C THR A 507 14.50 30.54 -7.95
N THR A 508 15.09 30.09 -9.05
CA THR A 508 15.84 30.91 -10.01
C THR A 508 15.17 30.87 -11.38
N MET A 509 14.94 32.04 -11.98
CA MET A 509 14.34 32.15 -13.31
C MET A 509 15.37 32.09 -14.43
N HIS A 510 15.15 31.21 -15.41
CA HIS A 510 15.92 31.04 -16.63
C HIS A 510 15.03 31.27 -17.87
N GLY A 511 14.78 32.54 -18.19
CA GLY A 511 13.78 32.90 -19.19
C GLY A 511 12.38 32.59 -18.67
N LYS A 512 11.65 31.70 -19.36
CA LYS A 512 10.33 31.20 -18.91
C LYS A 512 10.39 29.93 -18.05
N LEU A 513 11.57 29.40 -17.79
CA LEU A 513 11.78 28.25 -16.90
C LEU A 513 12.00 28.73 -15.46
N ALA A 514 11.17 28.25 -14.53
CA ALA A 514 11.42 28.37 -13.09
C ALA A 514 12.18 27.14 -12.58
N VAL A 515 13.42 27.31 -12.09
CA VAL A 515 14.19 26.23 -11.46
C VAL A 515 14.06 26.36 -9.95
N ILE A 516 13.40 25.40 -9.31
CA ILE A 516 13.13 25.39 -7.87
C ILE A 516 14.06 24.37 -7.21
N ASP A 517 15.21 24.83 -6.70
CA ASP A 517 16.22 23.97 -6.10
C ASP A 517 16.02 23.86 -4.58
N MET A 518 15.42 22.75 -4.16
CA MET A 518 15.11 22.44 -2.77
C MET A 518 16.13 21.48 -2.13
N ARG A 519 17.25 21.17 -2.79
CA ARG A 519 18.28 20.27 -2.21
C ARG A 519 18.91 20.84 -0.93
N GLY A 520 18.93 22.17 -0.79
CA GLY A 520 19.43 22.86 0.40
C GLY A 520 18.45 22.90 1.56
N GLU A 521 17.19 22.52 1.35
CA GLU A 521 16.13 22.64 2.35
C GLU A 521 16.12 21.42 3.27
N THR A 522 16.01 21.65 4.58
CA THR A 522 15.89 20.56 5.57
C THR A 522 14.53 19.87 5.50
N GLU A 523 13.50 20.61 5.11
CA GLU A 523 12.12 20.16 5.02
C GLU A 523 11.49 20.75 3.76
N ILE A 524 10.71 19.94 3.04
CA ILE A 524 9.94 20.39 1.87
C ILE A 524 8.47 20.36 2.26
N PHE A 525 7.88 21.54 2.45
CA PHE A 525 6.49 21.69 2.86
C PHE A 525 5.52 21.19 1.80
N CYS A 526 4.31 20.79 2.22
CA CYS A 526 3.28 20.37 1.27
C CYS A 526 2.60 21.58 0.62
N GLY A 527 2.14 21.37 -0.61
CA GLY A 527 1.42 22.37 -1.38
C GLY A 527 1.09 21.82 -2.76
N ASN A 528 -0.02 22.28 -3.35
CA ASN A 528 -0.46 21.74 -4.61
C ASN A 528 0.56 22.03 -5.73
N ARG A 529 0.66 21.10 -6.69
CA ARG A 529 1.67 21.12 -7.76
C ARG A 529 1.57 22.30 -8.73
N PHE A 530 0.47 23.05 -8.70
CA PHE A 530 0.24 24.17 -9.62
C PHE A 530 0.59 25.53 -9.01
N LEU A 531 0.81 25.59 -7.69
CA LEU A 531 1.08 26.82 -6.96
C LEU A 531 2.28 27.59 -7.51
N VAL A 532 3.31 26.88 -7.98
CA VAL A 532 4.47 27.50 -8.63
C VAL A 532 4.09 28.41 -9.81
N TYR A 533 3.13 28.02 -10.63
CA TYR A 533 2.69 28.79 -11.79
C TYR A 533 1.75 29.94 -11.39
N ALA A 534 1.09 29.82 -10.25
CA ALA A 534 0.26 30.89 -9.71
C ALA A 534 1.12 32.00 -9.10
N LEU A 535 2.18 31.62 -8.37
CA LEU A 535 3.13 32.54 -7.77
C LEU A 535 4.09 33.18 -8.79
N LEU A 536 4.40 32.46 -9.88
CA LEU A 536 5.33 32.88 -10.92
C LEU A 536 4.64 32.85 -12.31
N PRO A 537 3.65 33.72 -12.56
CA PRO A 537 2.87 33.70 -13.81
C PRO A 537 3.69 33.99 -15.07
N GLU A 538 4.91 34.49 -14.94
CA GLU A 538 5.87 34.67 -16.04
C GLU A 538 6.46 33.35 -16.55
N CYS A 539 6.38 32.26 -15.78
CA CYS A 539 6.91 30.95 -16.16
C CYS A 539 5.85 30.10 -16.88
N ASN A 540 6.28 29.39 -17.93
CA ASN A 540 5.43 28.44 -18.66
C ASN A 540 5.86 26.98 -18.45
N ILE A 541 6.96 26.78 -17.72
CA ILE A 541 7.53 25.49 -17.37
C ILE A 541 8.33 25.65 -16.07
N SER A 542 8.32 24.64 -15.21
CA SER A 542 9.10 24.59 -13.98
C SER A 542 9.93 23.31 -13.92
N MET A 543 11.03 23.36 -13.16
CA MET A 543 11.86 22.21 -12.82
C MET A 543 12.16 22.22 -11.33
N HIS A 544 11.60 21.26 -10.60
CA HIS A 544 11.95 21.00 -9.21
C HIS A 544 13.23 20.14 -9.16
N VAL A 545 14.19 20.57 -8.35
CA VAL A 545 15.43 19.85 -8.08
C VAL A 545 15.42 19.45 -6.61
N VAL A 546 15.33 18.16 -6.34
CA VAL A 546 15.21 17.61 -4.98
C VAL A 546 16.19 16.47 -4.77
N LYS A 547 16.53 16.19 -3.50
CA LYS A 547 17.29 15.01 -3.13
C LYS A 547 16.45 13.75 -3.34
N GLY A 548 17.04 12.73 -3.91
CA GLY A 548 16.45 11.39 -4.00
C GLY A 548 16.48 10.65 -2.67
N LYS A 549 16.08 9.37 -2.71
CA LYS A 549 16.00 8.52 -1.52
C LYS A 549 17.35 8.49 -0.80
N GLN A 550 17.35 8.82 0.49
CA GLN A 550 18.56 8.88 1.33
C GLN A 550 19.69 9.76 0.77
N ASP A 551 19.39 10.77 -0.04
CA ASP A 551 20.40 11.64 -0.67
C ASP A 551 21.39 10.85 -1.55
N GLN A 552 20.97 9.71 -2.13
CA GLN A 552 21.81 8.90 -3.01
C GLN A 552 21.96 9.51 -4.41
N ASN A 553 20.95 10.25 -4.86
CA ASN A 553 20.92 10.90 -6.17
C ASN A 553 20.13 12.22 -6.11
N THR A 554 20.12 12.96 -7.22
CA THR A 554 19.32 14.17 -7.41
C THR A 554 18.22 13.88 -8.42
N VAL A 555 16.99 14.28 -8.09
CA VAL A 555 15.80 14.13 -8.94
C VAL A 555 15.48 15.48 -9.58
N PHE A 556 15.26 15.47 -10.90
CA PHE A 556 14.76 16.59 -11.66
C PHE A 556 13.33 16.28 -12.10
N ALA A 557 12.36 17.08 -11.65
CA ALA A 557 10.96 16.93 -12.02
C ALA A 557 10.50 18.17 -12.79
N VAL A 558 10.15 17.99 -14.06
CA VAL A 558 9.77 19.09 -14.96
C VAL A 558 8.28 19.02 -15.25
N GLY A 559 7.61 20.18 -15.21
CA GLY A 559 6.18 20.30 -15.51
C GLY A 559 5.87 21.60 -16.25
N LYS A 560 4.87 21.58 -17.13
CA LYS A 560 4.37 22.78 -17.81
C LYS A 560 3.31 23.51 -16.98
N SER A 561 3.26 24.83 -17.15
CA SER A 561 2.21 25.66 -16.59
C SER A 561 0.85 25.30 -17.17
N ILE A 562 -0.16 25.30 -16.29
CA ILE A 562 -1.57 25.13 -16.68
C ILE A 562 -2.20 26.46 -17.12
N PHE A 563 -1.60 27.59 -16.73
CA PHE A 563 -2.07 28.95 -17.05
C PHE A 563 -1.41 29.47 -18.34
N ASP A 564 -0.09 29.40 -18.45
CA ASP A 564 0.65 29.67 -19.70
C ASP A 564 1.02 28.34 -20.38
N ARG A 565 0.11 27.81 -21.21
CA ARG A 565 0.32 26.56 -21.96
C ARG A 565 1.20 26.73 -23.21
N SER A 566 1.96 27.81 -23.34
CA SER A 566 2.76 28.12 -24.55
C SER A 566 4.05 27.29 -24.72
N SER A 567 4.52 26.60 -23.67
CA SER A 567 5.76 25.82 -23.73
C SER A 567 5.71 24.72 -24.80
N LYS A 568 6.69 24.71 -25.71
CA LYS A 568 6.77 23.75 -26.83
C LYS A 568 7.52 22.47 -26.47
N VAL A 569 8.29 22.48 -25.40
CA VAL A 569 9.16 21.37 -24.94
C VAL A 569 8.35 20.08 -24.83
N ASN A 570 8.84 18.98 -25.40
CA ASN A 570 8.28 17.66 -25.11
C ASN A 570 8.96 17.10 -23.85
N VAL A 571 8.33 17.28 -22.69
CA VAL A 571 8.99 17.00 -21.40
C VAL A 571 9.36 15.53 -21.26
N GLY A 572 8.43 14.61 -21.54
CA GLY A 572 8.70 13.17 -21.47
C GLY A 572 9.85 12.72 -22.36
N GLU A 573 9.89 13.20 -23.62
CA GLU A 573 10.99 12.90 -24.55
C GLU A 573 12.33 13.48 -24.07
N LEU A 574 12.32 14.69 -23.52
CA LEU A 574 13.52 15.31 -22.95
C LEU A 574 14.04 14.46 -21.78
N MET A 575 13.18 14.11 -20.83
CA MET A 575 13.56 13.34 -19.64
C MET A 575 14.06 11.93 -19.98
N LEU A 576 13.49 11.28 -20.99
CA LEU A 576 13.95 9.97 -21.50
C LEU A 576 15.43 10.00 -21.92
N ARG A 577 15.93 11.11 -22.47
CA ARG A 577 17.34 11.24 -22.88
C ARG A 577 18.31 11.25 -21.70
N PHE A 578 17.80 11.52 -20.49
CA PHE A 578 18.54 11.47 -19.23
C PHE A 578 18.21 10.22 -18.40
N GLY A 579 17.71 9.16 -19.03
CA GLY A 579 17.32 7.92 -18.34
C GLY A 579 16.03 8.04 -17.51
N GLY A 580 15.29 9.13 -17.68
CA GLY A 580 14.01 9.37 -17.03
C GLY A 580 12.81 8.94 -17.87
N GLY A 581 11.68 9.59 -17.67
CA GLY A 581 10.44 9.33 -18.40
C GLY A 581 9.35 10.36 -18.12
N GLY A 582 8.23 10.24 -18.82
CA GLY A 582 7.07 11.12 -18.65
C GLY A 582 6.21 11.21 -19.90
N HIS A 583 5.32 12.19 -19.92
CA HIS A 583 4.49 12.55 -21.07
C HIS A 583 4.81 13.97 -21.55
N ARG A 584 4.12 14.45 -22.58
CA ARG A 584 4.47 15.73 -23.24
C ARG A 584 4.52 16.95 -22.31
N ALA A 585 3.76 16.95 -21.21
CA ALA A 585 3.61 18.09 -20.31
C ALA A 585 4.36 17.95 -18.98
N ALA A 586 4.76 16.74 -18.58
CA ALA A 586 5.49 16.50 -17.34
C ALA A 586 6.37 15.25 -17.42
N GLY A 587 7.44 15.22 -16.64
CA GLY A 587 8.34 14.07 -16.56
C GLY A 587 9.43 14.25 -15.52
N THR A 588 10.14 13.18 -15.24
CA THR A 588 11.24 13.17 -14.25
C THR A 588 12.45 12.42 -14.78
N CYS A 589 13.64 12.82 -14.36
CA CYS A 589 14.87 12.03 -14.47
C CYS A 589 15.67 12.12 -13.18
N GLN A 590 16.67 11.24 -13.03
CA GLN A 590 17.53 11.20 -11.86
C GLN A 590 18.99 11.18 -12.32
N ALA A 591 19.86 11.81 -11.55
CA ALA A 591 21.29 11.78 -11.79
C ALA A 591 22.04 11.56 -10.48
N ASP A 592 23.15 10.83 -10.53
CA ASP A 592 24.03 10.70 -9.37
C ASP A 592 24.51 12.09 -8.92
N ASN A 593 24.66 12.27 -7.60
CA ASN A 593 24.99 13.59 -7.04
C ASN A 593 26.26 14.23 -7.61
N HIS A 594 27.24 13.42 -8.03
CA HIS A 594 28.49 13.91 -8.60
C HIS A 594 28.35 14.50 -10.02
N ILE A 595 27.28 14.17 -10.76
CA ILE A 595 26.95 14.72 -12.08
C ILE A 595 25.68 15.57 -12.08
N ALA A 596 25.08 15.81 -10.91
CA ALA A 596 23.82 16.54 -10.80
C ALA A 596 23.92 17.97 -11.33
N GLU A 597 25.01 18.68 -11.06
CA GLU A 597 25.21 20.06 -11.55
C GLU A 597 25.36 20.12 -13.08
N GLU A 598 26.04 19.14 -13.68
CA GLU A 598 26.18 19.05 -15.15
C GLU A 598 24.84 18.74 -15.80
N THR A 599 24.07 17.83 -15.20
CA THR A 599 22.73 17.46 -15.66
C THR A 599 21.77 18.64 -15.55
N LEU A 600 21.81 19.38 -14.43
CA LEU A 600 21.00 20.58 -14.21
C LEU A 600 21.29 21.64 -15.28
N ALA A 601 22.57 21.94 -15.53
CA ALA A 601 22.97 22.93 -16.52
C ALA A 601 22.50 22.56 -17.94
N GLU A 602 22.61 21.28 -18.32
CA GLU A 602 22.17 20.80 -19.62
C GLU A 602 20.65 20.83 -19.78
N LEU A 603 19.90 20.44 -18.73
CA LEU A 603 18.44 20.53 -18.72
C LEU A 603 17.97 21.97 -18.85
N ILE A 604 18.56 22.91 -18.09
CA ILE A 604 18.28 24.35 -18.22
C ILE A 604 18.54 24.81 -19.65
N HIS A 605 19.70 24.48 -20.23
CA HIS A 605 20.05 24.90 -21.58
C HIS A 605 19.02 24.42 -22.62
N ARG A 606 18.66 23.13 -22.57
CA ARG A 606 17.71 22.53 -23.52
C ARG A 606 16.32 23.15 -23.38
N ILE A 607 15.82 23.26 -22.15
CA ILE A 607 14.48 23.80 -21.89
C ILE A 607 14.42 25.28 -22.29
N SER A 608 15.36 26.11 -21.82
CA SER A 608 15.38 27.54 -22.11
C SER A 608 15.61 27.88 -23.59
N SER A 609 16.14 26.94 -24.39
CA SER A 609 16.28 27.12 -25.84
C SER A 609 14.98 26.89 -26.64
N GLU A 610 14.00 26.22 -26.01
CA GLU A 610 12.74 25.78 -26.64
C GLU A 610 11.49 26.45 -26.04
N THR A 611 11.63 27.13 -24.88
CA THR A 611 10.60 27.97 -24.24
C THR A 611 10.65 29.39 -24.76
#